data_AF-A0A961DAJ6-F1
#
_entry.id   AF-A0A961DAJ6-F1
#
_cell.length_a   1.000
_cell.length_b   1.000
_cell.length_c   1.000
_cell.angle_alpha   90.00
_cell.angle_beta   90.00
_cell.angle_gamma   90.00
#
_symmetry.space_group_name_H-M   'P 1'
#
loop_
_entity.id
_entity.type
_entity.pdbx_description
1 polymer ?
#
loop_
_entity_poly.entity_id
_entity_poly.type
_entity_poly.pdbx_seq_one_letter_code
_entity_poly.pdbx_strand_id
1 'polypeptide(L)'
;LEGDLGPNTSFSSRVQCVVNLCGPEDFTQALMFDKEGQPIWKDDAVSGLLGGNAQEKHAEAVAASPVTYVSKDDPPFITFQGTKDQRVSFRHAETIHAALKKAGISSLLVPITDGGHGSVNHPEVKVRGQQFTDRILRDFEIGIDTSPIPALPEPAKKK
;
A
#
# COMPACT_ATOMS: atom_id res chain seq x y z
N LEU A 1 -11.26 -10.08 12.12
CA LEU A 1 -10.57 -11.21 12.77
C LEU A 1 -10.34 -10.83 14.21
N GLU A 2 -11.13 -11.31 15.16
CA GLU A 2 -10.82 -11.14 16.59
C GLU A 2 -10.23 -12.46 17.09
N GLY A 3 -9.13 -12.39 17.84
CA GLY A 3 -8.43 -13.56 18.35
C GLY A 3 -8.75 -13.82 19.82
N ASP A 4 -8.63 -15.08 20.24
CA ASP A 4 -8.80 -15.54 21.62
C ASP A 4 -7.47 -15.91 22.30
N LEU A 5 -6.34 -15.68 21.62
CA LEU A 5 -5.00 -15.99 22.11
C LEU A 5 -4.32 -14.78 22.75
N GLY A 6 -3.62 -15.02 23.86
CA GLY A 6 -2.82 -14.01 24.57
C GLY A 6 -3.59 -13.21 25.62
N PRO A 7 -2.94 -12.23 26.28
CA PRO A 7 -3.52 -11.52 27.43
C PRO A 7 -4.44 -10.33 27.07
N ASN A 8 -4.53 -9.97 25.79
CA ASN A 8 -5.19 -8.74 25.32
C ASN A 8 -6.51 -8.98 24.57
N THR A 9 -7.17 -10.11 24.83
CA THR A 9 -8.43 -10.51 24.15
C THR A 9 -9.62 -9.59 24.45
N SER A 10 -9.49 -8.69 25.44
CA SER A 10 -10.48 -7.65 25.74
C SER A 10 -10.41 -6.43 24.80
N PHE A 11 -9.37 -6.32 23.97
CA PHE A 11 -9.20 -5.21 23.04
C PHE A 11 -9.53 -5.65 21.62
N SER A 12 -10.22 -4.81 20.86
CA SER A 12 -10.44 -5.07 19.45
C SER A 12 -9.14 -4.97 18.65
N SER A 13 -9.01 -5.84 17.67
CA SER A 13 -7.94 -5.84 16.65
C SER A 13 -8.08 -4.74 15.57
N ARG A 14 -9.19 -3.99 15.56
CA ARG A 14 -9.41 -2.93 14.56
C ARG A 14 -8.39 -1.81 14.70
N VAL A 15 -7.93 -1.31 13.56
CA VAL A 15 -7.06 -0.12 13.47
C VAL A 15 -7.89 1.12 13.11
N GLN A 16 -7.44 2.30 13.54
CA GLN A 16 -8.14 3.56 13.32
C GLN A 16 -7.71 4.30 12.04
N CYS A 17 -6.53 3.98 11.50
CA CYS A 17 -6.00 4.58 10.27
C CYS A 17 -4.87 3.72 9.68
N VAL A 18 -4.63 3.84 8.37
CA VAL A 18 -3.58 3.10 7.66
C VAL A 18 -2.64 4.05 6.91
N VAL A 19 -1.34 3.89 7.13
CA VAL A 19 -0.28 4.49 6.30
C VAL A 19 0.31 3.38 5.44
N ASN A 20 -0.06 3.36 4.15
CA ASN A 20 0.42 2.38 3.18
C ASN A 20 1.65 2.91 2.45
N LEU A 21 2.76 2.16 2.52
CA LEU A 21 4.01 2.45 1.84
C LEU A 21 4.26 1.34 0.83
N CYS A 22 4.03 1.61 -0.45
CA CYS A 22 4.29 0.66 -1.55
C CYS A 22 3.74 -0.76 -1.40
N GLY A 23 2.57 -0.94 -0.76
CA GLY A 23 1.94 -2.24 -0.53
C GLY A 23 1.38 -2.91 -1.79
N PRO A 24 1.57 -4.23 -1.97
CA PRO A 24 0.78 -5.03 -2.91
C PRO A 24 -0.68 -5.15 -2.47
N GLU A 25 -1.62 -4.79 -3.35
CA GLU A 25 -3.04 -4.68 -2.99
C GLU A 25 -3.94 -5.73 -3.66
N ASP A 26 -3.46 -6.35 -4.74
CA ASP A 26 -4.20 -7.31 -5.55
C ASP A 26 -3.25 -8.35 -6.13
N PHE A 27 -3.10 -9.48 -5.46
CA PHE A 27 -2.24 -10.58 -5.89
C PHE A 27 -2.80 -11.35 -7.10
N THR A 28 -4.03 -11.06 -7.54
CA THR A 28 -4.54 -11.59 -8.82
C THR A 28 -3.95 -10.86 -10.03
N GLN A 29 -3.32 -9.72 -9.80
CA GLN A 29 -2.62 -8.91 -10.79
C GLN A 29 -1.10 -9.03 -10.61
N ALA A 30 -0.36 -8.83 -11.69
CA ALA A 30 1.10 -8.83 -11.63
C ALA A 30 1.61 -7.58 -10.90
N LEU A 31 2.51 -7.79 -9.93
CA LEU A 31 3.15 -6.69 -9.19
C LEU A 31 4.21 -5.98 -10.02
N MET A 32 4.86 -6.70 -10.92
CA MET A 32 6.00 -6.24 -11.70
C MET A 32 5.72 -6.35 -13.20
N PHE A 33 6.35 -5.47 -13.97
CA PHE A 33 6.25 -5.44 -15.42
C PHE A 33 7.64 -5.29 -16.03
N ASP A 34 7.89 -5.93 -17.17
CA ASP A 34 9.13 -5.75 -17.91
C ASP A 34 9.17 -4.40 -18.66
N LYS A 35 10.23 -4.16 -19.43
CA LYS A 35 10.41 -2.88 -20.16
C LYS A 35 9.40 -2.71 -21.28
N GLU A 36 8.87 -3.81 -21.79
CA GLU A 36 7.85 -3.91 -22.82
C GLU A 36 6.43 -3.85 -22.22
N GLY A 37 6.31 -3.73 -20.90
CA GLY A 37 5.06 -3.63 -20.16
C GLY A 37 4.33 -4.97 -20.00
N GLN A 38 5.00 -6.10 -20.24
CA GLN A 38 4.43 -7.42 -20.01
C GLN A 38 4.48 -7.79 -18.52
N PRO A 39 3.43 -8.45 -18.00
CA PRO A 39 3.37 -8.84 -16.60
C PRO A 39 4.43 -9.89 -16.26
N ILE A 40 5.15 -9.67 -15.16
CA ILE A 40 6.07 -10.64 -14.58
C ILE A 40 5.36 -11.34 -13.42
N TRP A 41 5.01 -12.61 -13.63
CA TRP A 41 4.31 -13.44 -12.63
C TRP A 41 5.24 -14.22 -11.70
N LYS A 42 6.52 -14.32 -12.06
CA LYS A 42 7.50 -14.99 -11.23
C LYS A 42 7.99 -14.04 -10.13
N ASP A 43 7.41 -14.18 -8.96
CA ASP A 43 7.83 -13.52 -7.73
C ASP A 43 7.92 -14.56 -6.61
N ASP A 44 9.13 -14.78 -6.09
CA ASP A 44 9.39 -15.80 -5.06
C ASP A 44 8.74 -15.45 -3.71
N ALA A 45 8.57 -14.16 -3.39
CA ALA A 45 7.91 -13.73 -2.17
C ALA A 45 6.40 -13.96 -2.25
N VAL A 46 5.77 -13.60 -3.38
CA VAL A 46 4.36 -13.92 -3.63
C VAL A 46 4.15 -15.43 -3.68
N SER A 47 5.04 -16.17 -4.36
CA SER A 47 4.93 -17.62 -4.44
C SER A 47 5.07 -18.30 -3.07
N GLY A 48 5.95 -17.78 -2.21
CA GLY A 48 6.08 -18.23 -0.83
C GLY A 48 4.84 -17.94 0.03
N LEU A 49 4.20 -16.78 -0.17
CA LEU A 49 2.95 -16.42 0.51
C LEU A 49 1.78 -17.34 0.08
N LEU A 50 1.64 -17.57 -1.23
CA LEU A 50 0.49 -18.29 -1.80
C LEU A 50 0.68 -19.81 -1.82
N GLY A 51 1.92 -20.30 -1.62
CA GLY A 51 2.27 -21.71 -1.79
C GLY A 51 2.30 -22.16 -3.25
N GLY A 52 2.58 -21.25 -4.19
CA GLY A 52 2.61 -21.49 -5.63
C GLY A 52 2.47 -20.19 -6.44
N ASN A 53 2.53 -20.26 -7.76
CA ASN A 53 2.34 -19.06 -8.61
C ASN A 53 0.90 -18.54 -8.48
N ALA A 54 0.71 -17.22 -8.42
CA ALA A 54 -0.59 -16.56 -8.31
C ALA A 54 -1.61 -16.97 -9.39
N GLN A 55 -1.16 -17.32 -10.60
CA GLN A 55 -2.03 -17.80 -11.68
C GLN A 55 -2.59 -19.20 -11.40
N GLU A 56 -1.83 -20.05 -10.71
CA GLU A 56 -2.23 -21.41 -10.31
C GLU A 56 -3.01 -21.39 -8.99
N LYS A 57 -2.63 -20.47 -8.10
CA LYS A 57 -3.15 -20.28 -6.74
C LYS A 57 -4.13 -19.11 -6.70
N HIS A 58 -5.06 -19.07 -7.65
CA HIS A 58 -5.94 -17.91 -7.82
C HIS A 58 -6.86 -17.67 -6.60
N ALA A 59 -7.38 -18.73 -5.98
CA ALA A 59 -8.22 -18.60 -4.80
C ALA A 59 -7.44 -18.02 -3.61
N GLU A 60 -6.20 -18.48 -3.41
CA GLU A 60 -5.29 -17.97 -2.41
C GLU A 60 -4.86 -16.52 -2.73
N ALA A 61 -4.64 -16.20 -4.00
CA ALA A 61 -4.33 -14.84 -4.44
C ALA A 61 -5.47 -13.87 -4.12
N VAL A 62 -6.73 -14.24 -4.44
CA VAL A 62 -7.92 -13.46 -4.05
C VAL A 62 -7.99 -13.31 -2.53
N ALA A 63 -7.81 -14.41 -1.79
CA ALA A 63 -7.88 -14.42 -0.34
C ALA A 63 -6.77 -13.61 0.34
N ALA A 64 -5.60 -13.50 -0.27
CA ALA A 64 -4.48 -12.72 0.22
C ALA A 64 -4.56 -11.23 -0.18
N SER A 65 -5.42 -10.86 -1.13
CA SER A 65 -5.51 -9.50 -1.67
C SER A 65 -6.28 -8.56 -0.75
N PRO A 66 -5.66 -7.49 -0.21
CA PRO A 66 -6.36 -6.51 0.63
C PRO A 66 -7.58 -5.89 -0.03
N VAL A 67 -7.52 -5.61 -1.34
CA VAL A 67 -8.62 -4.99 -2.09
C VAL A 67 -9.92 -5.80 -2.03
N THR A 68 -9.83 -7.14 -1.87
CA THR A 68 -10.99 -8.04 -1.77
C THR A 68 -11.87 -7.73 -0.57
N TYR A 69 -11.30 -7.17 0.50
CA TYR A 69 -11.98 -7.01 1.80
C TYR A 69 -12.43 -5.59 2.07
N VAL A 70 -12.21 -4.66 1.13
CA VAL A 70 -12.61 -3.25 1.31
C VAL A 70 -14.10 -3.16 1.60
N SER A 71 -14.43 -2.50 2.70
CA SER A 71 -15.77 -2.38 3.24
C SER A 71 -16.04 -0.99 3.81
N LYS A 72 -17.32 -0.65 4.01
CA LYS A 72 -17.76 0.70 4.40
C LYS A 72 -17.35 1.12 5.82
N ASP A 73 -16.93 0.18 6.66
CA ASP A 73 -16.47 0.44 8.02
C ASP A 73 -14.95 0.49 8.15
N ASP A 74 -14.21 0.37 7.03
CA ASP A 74 -12.76 0.45 7.03
C ASP A 74 -12.26 1.83 7.46
N PRO A 75 -11.07 1.89 8.09
CA PRO A 75 -10.47 3.13 8.52
C PRO A 75 -10.00 3.97 7.32
N PRO A 76 -9.74 5.27 7.49
CA PRO A 76 -9.09 6.09 6.48
C PRO A 76 -7.67 5.63 6.14
N PHE A 77 -7.25 5.87 4.89
CA PHE A 77 -5.93 5.53 4.36
C PHE A 77 -5.17 6.76 3.86
N ILE A 78 -3.85 6.73 3.99
CA ILE A 78 -2.92 7.48 3.15
C ILE A 78 -1.95 6.51 2.48
N THR A 79 -1.78 6.61 1.17
CA THR A 79 -0.90 5.74 0.38
C THR A 79 0.19 6.56 -0.29
N PHE A 80 1.44 6.13 -0.13
CA PHE A 80 2.60 6.70 -0.80
C PHE A 80 3.18 5.68 -1.75
N GLN A 81 3.36 6.05 -3.02
CA GLN A 81 3.91 5.13 -4.01
C GLN A 81 4.74 5.82 -5.08
N GLY A 82 5.90 5.23 -5.39
CA GLY A 82 6.74 5.67 -6.50
C GLY A 82 6.09 5.40 -7.85
N THR A 83 6.07 6.40 -8.75
CA THR A 83 5.44 6.24 -10.08
C THR A 83 6.25 5.35 -11.02
N LYS A 84 7.51 5.06 -10.68
CA LYS A 84 8.43 4.16 -11.39
C LYS A 84 8.84 2.96 -10.52
N ASP A 85 8.02 2.58 -9.54
CA ASP A 85 8.26 1.38 -8.75
C ASP A 85 8.23 0.13 -9.63
N GLN A 86 9.35 -0.58 -9.67
CA GLN A 86 9.57 -1.80 -10.46
C GLN A 86 9.32 -3.09 -9.67
N ARG A 87 9.01 -2.99 -8.37
CA ARG A 87 8.69 -4.11 -7.48
C ARG A 87 7.20 -4.24 -7.23
N VAL A 88 6.53 -3.10 -7.05
CA VAL A 88 5.08 -3.03 -6.91
C VAL A 88 4.57 -1.92 -7.81
N SER A 89 3.85 -2.26 -8.86
CA SER A 89 3.34 -1.29 -9.82
C SER A 89 2.50 -0.22 -9.13
N PHE A 90 2.64 1.03 -9.57
CA PHE A 90 1.81 2.14 -9.11
C PHE A 90 0.29 1.85 -9.23
N ARG A 91 -0.08 0.96 -10.16
CA ARG A 91 -1.45 0.45 -10.33
C ARG A 91 -2.05 -0.12 -9.05
N HIS A 92 -1.26 -0.73 -8.16
CA HIS A 92 -1.79 -1.25 -6.88
C HIS A 92 -2.27 -0.12 -5.97
N ALA A 93 -1.51 0.97 -5.90
CA ALA A 93 -1.90 2.16 -5.14
C ALA A 93 -3.18 2.80 -5.72
N GLU A 94 -3.32 2.83 -7.05
CA GLU A 94 -4.54 3.28 -7.72
C GLU A 94 -5.73 2.36 -7.41
N THR A 95 -5.53 1.04 -7.46
CA THR A 95 -6.56 0.03 -7.21
C THR A 95 -7.15 0.15 -5.81
N ILE A 96 -6.32 0.17 -4.75
CA ILE A 96 -6.83 0.29 -3.38
C ILE A 96 -7.46 1.65 -3.13
N HIS A 97 -6.87 2.72 -3.67
CA HIS A 97 -7.42 4.07 -3.55
C HIS A 97 -8.82 4.15 -4.17
N ALA A 98 -8.99 3.65 -5.39
CA ALA A 98 -10.28 3.62 -6.07
C ALA A 98 -11.32 2.77 -5.32
N ALA A 99 -10.93 1.60 -4.81
CA ALA A 99 -11.81 0.72 -4.04
C ALA A 99 -12.31 1.40 -2.76
N LEU A 100 -11.40 2.01 -1.98
CA LEU A 100 -11.74 2.74 -0.75
C LEU A 100 -12.66 3.93 -1.04
N LYS A 101 -12.34 4.74 -2.07
CA LYS A 101 -13.19 5.87 -2.47
C LYS A 101 -14.58 5.41 -2.90
N LYS A 102 -14.69 4.30 -3.62
CA LYS A 102 -15.98 3.71 -4.02
C LYS A 102 -16.80 3.22 -2.82
N ALA A 103 -16.15 2.72 -1.77
CA ALA A 103 -16.78 2.32 -0.51
C ALA A 103 -17.15 3.50 0.40
N GLY A 104 -16.83 4.74 0.01
CA GLY A 104 -17.08 5.95 0.80
C GLY A 104 -16.03 6.24 1.87
N ILE A 105 -14.90 5.52 1.85
CA ILE A 105 -13.81 5.67 2.80
C ILE A 105 -12.89 6.81 2.37
N SER A 106 -12.41 7.58 3.35
CA SER A 106 -11.38 8.59 3.09
C SER A 106 -10.08 7.90 2.71
N SER A 107 -9.60 8.16 1.50
CA SER A 107 -8.33 7.66 1.00
C SER A 107 -7.57 8.82 0.37
N LEU A 108 -6.31 8.98 0.76
CA LEU A 108 -5.36 9.93 0.19
C LEU A 108 -4.30 9.13 -0.58
N LEU A 109 -3.98 9.55 -1.79
CA LEU A 109 -2.91 8.96 -2.61
C LEU A 109 -1.89 10.05 -2.92
N VAL A 110 -0.63 9.83 -2.53
CA VAL A 110 0.48 10.75 -2.74
C VAL A 110 1.51 10.06 -3.65
N PRO A 111 1.53 10.39 -4.95
CA PRO A 111 2.52 9.85 -5.88
C PRO A 111 3.91 10.42 -5.55
N ILE A 112 4.94 9.60 -5.68
CA ILE A 112 6.33 10.04 -5.67
C ILE A 112 6.84 10.02 -7.11
N THR A 113 6.79 11.17 -7.77
CA THR A 113 7.07 11.32 -9.20
C THR A 113 8.50 10.91 -9.51
N ASP A 114 8.66 10.05 -10.50
CA ASP A 114 9.92 9.42 -10.91
C ASP A 114 10.56 8.49 -9.85
N GLY A 115 9.85 8.23 -8.75
CA GLY A 115 10.34 7.40 -7.65
C GLY A 115 10.20 5.91 -7.91
N GLY A 116 11.21 5.14 -7.49
CA GLY A 116 11.17 3.68 -7.45
C GLY A 116 10.65 3.14 -6.11
N HIS A 117 10.86 1.83 -5.86
CA HIS A 117 10.37 1.16 -4.64
C HIS A 117 10.88 1.80 -3.34
N GLY A 118 12.18 2.17 -3.30
CA GLY A 118 12.79 2.77 -2.12
C GLY A 118 12.38 4.23 -1.86
N SER A 119 11.63 4.86 -2.76
CA SER A 119 11.27 6.28 -2.66
C SER A 119 10.32 6.58 -1.51
N VAL A 120 9.61 5.59 -0.97
CA VAL A 120 8.80 5.75 0.25
C VAL A 120 9.61 6.12 1.49
N ASN A 121 10.94 6.00 1.45
CA ASN A 121 11.85 6.51 2.50
C ASN A 121 12.08 8.04 2.44
N HIS A 122 11.43 8.75 1.51
CA HIS A 122 11.54 10.20 1.38
C HIS A 122 11.14 10.88 2.71
N PRO A 123 11.90 11.88 3.23
CA PRO A 123 11.58 12.52 4.51
C PRO A 123 10.16 13.09 4.60
N GLU A 124 9.68 13.67 3.50
CA GLU A 124 8.30 14.16 3.36
C GLU A 124 7.23 13.07 3.56
N VAL A 125 7.48 11.82 3.17
CA VAL A 125 6.56 10.70 3.40
C VAL A 125 6.37 10.48 4.91
N LYS A 126 7.47 10.52 5.67
CA LYS A 126 7.42 10.43 7.13
C LYS A 126 6.65 11.59 7.75
N VAL A 127 6.88 12.81 7.28
CA VAL A 127 6.17 14.01 7.78
C VAL A 127 4.67 13.91 7.50
N ARG A 128 4.27 13.63 6.26
CA ARG A 128 2.85 13.54 5.87
C ARG A 128 2.14 12.34 6.49
N GLY A 129 2.84 11.21 6.64
CA GLY A 129 2.34 10.04 7.38
C GLY A 129 2.09 10.37 8.86
N GLN A 130 2.99 11.12 9.50
CA GLN A 130 2.80 11.57 10.88
C GLN A 130 1.65 12.58 11.01
N GLN A 131 1.55 13.54 10.09
CA GLN A 131 0.41 14.48 10.05
C GLN A 131 -0.93 13.75 9.91
N PHE A 132 -0.97 12.68 9.10
CA PHE A 132 -2.15 11.85 8.94
C PHE A 132 -2.54 11.14 10.23
N THR A 133 -1.59 10.50 10.92
CA THR A 133 -1.88 9.82 12.18
C THR A 133 -2.21 10.81 13.30
N ASP A 134 -1.51 11.94 13.41
CA ASP A 134 -1.82 12.98 14.41
C ASP A 134 -3.23 13.55 14.23
N ARG A 135 -3.66 13.77 12.98
CA ARG A 135 -5.02 14.23 12.69
C ARG A 135 -6.09 13.26 13.18
N ILE A 136 -5.86 11.95 13.04
CA ILE A 136 -6.88 10.91 13.32
C ILE A 136 -6.82 10.41 14.76
N LEU A 137 -5.62 10.26 15.32
CA LEU A 137 -5.42 9.65 16.64
C LEU A 137 -5.36 10.68 17.77
N ARG A 138 -5.16 11.97 17.44
CA ARG A 138 -4.96 13.05 18.42
C ARG A 138 -5.86 14.25 18.16
N ASP A 139 -6.77 14.15 17.19
CA ASP A 139 -7.73 15.19 16.80
C ASP A 139 -7.09 16.54 16.47
N PHE A 140 -5.88 16.55 15.90
CA PHE A 140 -5.23 17.79 15.47
C PHE A 140 -5.84 18.28 14.14
N GLU A 141 -6.17 19.58 14.07
CA GLU A 141 -6.62 20.22 12.83
C GLU A 141 -5.42 20.48 11.88
N ILE A 142 -4.99 19.43 11.18
CA ILE A 142 -3.84 19.46 10.27
C ILE A 142 -4.30 19.21 8.82
N GLY A 143 -3.98 20.15 7.93
CA GLY A 143 -4.05 19.95 6.49
C GLY A 143 -2.93 19.03 6.02
N ILE A 144 -3.26 18.02 5.22
CA ILE A 144 -2.30 17.06 4.67
C ILE A 144 -2.16 17.34 3.19
N ASP A 145 -0.96 17.72 2.76
CA ASP A 145 -0.68 17.96 1.35
C ASP A 145 -0.62 16.64 0.57
N THR A 146 -1.48 16.50 -0.44
CA THR A 146 -1.51 15.33 -1.33
C THR A 146 -0.86 15.60 -2.68
N SER A 147 -0.20 16.75 -2.86
CA SER A 147 0.57 17.05 -4.07
C SER A 147 1.68 16.00 -4.27
N PRO A 148 2.00 15.63 -5.53
CA PRO A 148 3.07 14.69 -5.80
C PRO A 148 4.41 15.13 -5.23
N ILE A 149 5.15 14.19 -4.64
CA ILE A 149 6.50 14.42 -4.11
C ILE A 149 7.51 14.11 -5.23
N PRO A 150 8.44 15.00 -5.59
CA PRO A 150 9.50 14.63 -6.53
C PRO A 150 10.46 13.62 -5.89
N ALA A 151 10.89 12.59 -6.63
CA ALA A 151 11.88 11.66 -6.14
C ALA A 151 13.21 12.36 -5.77
N LEU A 152 13.83 11.91 -4.68
CA LEU A 152 15.20 12.30 -4.38
C LEU A 152 16.15 11.71 -5.43
N PRO A 153 17.28 12.38 -5.72
CA PRO A 153 18.33 11.81 -6.54
C PRO A 153 18.74 10.44 -5.97
N GLU A 154 18.86 9.43 -6.82
CA GLU A 154 19.39 8.14 -6.38
C GLU A 154 20.78 8.35 -5.77
N PRO A 155 21.08 7.80 -4.58
CA PRO A 155 22.43 7.82 -4.08
C PRO A 155 23.35 7.15 -5.11
N ALA A 156 24.46 7.80 -5.44
CA ALA A 156 25.40 7.28 -6.44
C ALA A 156 25.72 5.81 -6.12
N LYS A 157 25.50 4.92 -7.09
CA LYS A 157 25.86 3.50 -6.95
C LYS A 157 27.32 3.42 -6.53
N LYS A 158 27.58 2.94 -5.30
CA LYS A 158 28.94 2.58 -4.90
C LYS A 158 29.40 1.47 -5.85
N LYS A 159 30.40 1.78 -6.67
CA LYS A 159 31.07 0.82 -7.55
C LYS A 159 31.79 -0.22 -6.71
#